data_AF-A0A917CCX6-F1
#
_entry.id   AF-A0A917CCX6-F1
#
_cell.length_a   1.000
_cell.length_b   1.000
_cell.length_c   1.000
_cell.angle_alpha   90.00
_cell.angle_beta   90.00
_cell.angle_gamma   90.00
#
_symmetry.space_group_name_H-M   'P 1'
#
loop_
_entity.id
_entity.type
_entity.pdbx_description
1 polymer ?
#
loop_
_entity_poly.entity_id
_entity_poly.type
_entity_poly.pdbx_seq_one_letter_code
_entity_poly.pdbx_strand_id
1 'polypeptide(L)'
;MTVPLTKDTPTGGAGQDPEKRRQILTGAREVFLERGFDAASMGDISRAAGVSKGTLYVYFQDKVDLFASLVTAECDETAERLFVLDAAEPDVEAALTKLGMSFLEAMMRPSHVATVRMVIATAEKFPEIGKRFLEAGPRSGTRRLSAFLMAKVAQGQLQIEDTDTAASQYLSLAKDTILAPVLFGAADTIRREQMENAVARAVQVFMSAYGAGRERVPLKVPASPCPLGG
;
A
#
# COMPACT_ATOMS: atom_id res chain seq x y z
N MET A 1 -43.23 -40.28 7.76
CA MET A 1 -43.10 -39.72 6.41
C MET A 1 -42.42 -38.36 6.57
N THR A 2 -41.09 -38.37 6.53
CA THR A 2 -40.26 -37.24 6.98
C THR A 2 -39.83 -36.44 5.75
N VAL A 3 -40.35 -35.23 5.61
CA VAL A 3 -39.95 -34.29 4.56
C VAL A 3 -38.58 -33.70 4.92
N PRO A 4 -37.57 -33.74 4.04
CA PRO A 4 -36.29 -33.10 4.33
C PRO A 4 -36.38 -31.59 4.09
N LEU A 5 -35.90 -30.82 5.07
CA LEU A 5 -35.65 -29.38 4.97
C LEU A 5 -34.42 -29.15 4.08
N THR A 6 -34.64 -28.64 2.87
CA THR A 6 -33.59 -28.04 2.05
C THR A 6 -33.11 -26.76 2.74
N LYS A 7 -31.82 -26.71 3.11
CA LYS A 7 -31.17 -25.48 3.55
C LYS A 7 -30.84 -24.64 2.33
N ASP A 8 -31.75 -23.72 1.99
CA ASP A 8 -31.44 -22.62 1.09
C ASP A 8 -30.40 -21.71 1.78
N THR A 9 -29.21 -21.66 1.20
CA THR A 9 -28.16 -20.71 1.58
C THR A 9 -28.49 -19.36 0.94
N PRO A 10 -28.38 -18.21 1.63
CA PRO A 10 -28.76 -16.93 1.06
C PRO A 10 -27.90 -16.61 -0.16
N THR A 11 -28.53 -16.47 -1.31
CA THR A 11 -27.90 -15.98 -2.54
C THR A 11 -27.49 -14.53 -2.30
N GLY A 12 -26.19 -14.27 -2.13
CA GLY A 12 -25.65 -12.91 -2.10
C GLY A 12 -26.15 -12.15 -3.33
N GLY A 13 -26.58 -10.90 -3.15
CA GLY A 13 -27.17 -10.11 -4.23
C GLY A 13 -26.27 -10.05 -5.45
N ALA A 14 -26.86 -9.89 -6.65
CA ALA A 14 -26.11 -9.68 -7.87
C ALA A 14 -25.05 -8.58 -7.64
N GLY A 15 -23.77 -8.89 -7.86
CA GLY A 15 -22.65 -7.97 -7.60
C GLY A 15 -21.91 -8.13 -6.26
N GLN A 16 -22.30 -9.09 -5.41
CA GLN A 16 -21.67 -9.29 -4.10
C GLN A 16 -20.77 -10.53 -4.00
N ASP A 17 -20.71 -11.37 -5.02
CA ASP A 17 -19.83 -12.56 -5.02
C ASP A 17 -18.35 -12.13 -5.00
N PRO A 18 -17.61 -12.39 -3.89
CA PRO A 18 -16.21 -11.98 -3.76
C PRO A 18 -15.30 -12.68 -4.75
N GLU A 19 -15.61 -13.93 -5.13
CA GLU A 19 -14.80 -14.69 -6.07
C GLU A 19 -14.92 -14.11 -7.47
N LYS A 20 -16.15 -13.77 -7.89
CA LYS A 20 -16.38 -13.07 -9.16
C LYS A 20 -15.69 -11.70 -9.18
N ARG A 21 -15.76 -10.96 -8.08
CA ARG A 21 -15.09 -9.67 -7.95
C ARG A 21 -13.57 -9.82 -8.11
N ARG A 22 -12.98 -10.82 -7.46
CA ARG A 22 -11.54 -11.12 -7.56
C ARG A 22 -11.15 -11.53 -8.98
N GLN A 23 -11.93 -12.38 -9.64
CA GLN A 23 -11.74 -12.76 -11.04
C GLN A 23 -11.70 -11.54 -11.97
N ILE A 24 -12.64 -10.60 -11.79
CA ILE A 24 -12.67 -9.37 -12.57
C ILE A 24 -11.43 -8.51 -12.31
N LEU A 25 -11.04 -8.33 -11.05
CA LEU A 25 -9.84 -7.56 -10.70
C LEU A 25 -8.57 -8.17 -11.31
N THR A 26 -8.45 -9.50 -11.32
CA THR A 26 -7.31 -10.19 -11.96
C THR A 26 -7.26 -9.89 -13.46
N GLY A 27 -8.37 -10.04 -14.19
CA GLY A 27 -8.41 -9.70 -15.62
C GLY A 27 -8.17 -8.20 -15.89
N ALA A 28 -8.67 -7.33 -15.01
CA ALA A 28 -8.41 -5.90 -15.10
C ALA A 28 -6.93 -5.57 -14.93
N ARG A 29 -6.26 -6.21 -13.96
CA ARG A 29 -4.84 -6.06 -13.70
C ARG A 29 -3.99 -6.41 -14.91
N GLU A 30 -4.27 -7.52 -15.55
CA GLU A 30 -3.56 -7.96 -16.76
C GLU A 30 -3.69 -6.92 -17.88
N VAL A 31 -4.91 -6.48 -18.16
CA VAL A 31 -5.18 -5.50 -19.22
C VAL A 31 -4.54 -4.15 -18.92
N PHE A 32 -4.62 -3.66 -17.68
CA PHE A 32 -4.01 -2.39 -17.30
C PHE A 32 -2.47 -2.44 -17.34
N LEU A 33 -1.85 -3.54 -16.93
CA LEU A 33 -0.39 -3.69 -17.01
C LEU A 33 0.11 -3.83 -18.45
N GLU A 34 -0.66 -4.47 -19.33
CA GLU A 34 -0.30 -4.63 -20.74
C GLU A 34 -0.49 -3.33 -21.53
N ARG A 35 -1.59 -2.60 -21.30
CA ARG A 35 -2.05 -1.51 -22.18
C ARG A 35 -1.97 -0.12 -21.55
N GLY A 36 -1.78 -0.04 -20.25
CA GLY A 36 -1.97 1.19 -19.48
C GLY A 36 -3.45 1.56 -19.31
N PHE A 37 -3.71 2.57 -18.48
CA PHE A 37 -5.07 2.99 -18.15
C PHE A 37 -5.86 3.51 -19.36
N ASP A 38 -5.27 4.38 -20.18
CA ASP A 38 -6.01 5.07 -21.26
C ASP A 38 -6.43 4.13 -22.39
N ALA A 39 -5.53 3.26 -22.85
CA ALA A 39 -5.81 2.33 -23.95
C ALA A 39 -6.66 1.11 -23.55
N ALA A 40 -6.73 0.79 -22.26
CA ALA A 40 -7.62 -0.26 -21.76
C ALA A 40 -9.10 0.12 -21.91
N SER A 41 -9.93 -0.85 -22.32
CA SER A 41 -11.40 -0.70 -22.33
C SER A 41 -12.08 -1.72 -21.43
N MET A 42 -13.30 -1.39 -20.96
CA MET A 42 -14.16 -2.34 -20.23
C MET A 42 -14.42 -3.63 -21.02
N GLY A 43 -14.41 -3.55 -22.36
CA GLY A 43 -14.56 -4.73 -23.23
C GLY A 43 -13.34 -5.63 -23.24
N ASP A 44 -12.13 -5.08 -23.18
CA ASP A 44 -10.89 -5.86 -23.07
C ASP A 44 -10.87 -6.60 -21.75
N ILE A 45 -11.21 -5.89 -20.67
CA ILE A 45 -11.26 -6.43 -19.31
C ILE A 45 -12.30 -7.55 -19.21
N SER A 46 -13.50 -7.37 -19.76
CA SER A 46 -14.52 -8.42 -19.72
C SER A 46 -14.03 -9.71 -20.41
N ARG A 47 -13.28 -9.58 -21.51
CA ARG A 47 -12.71 -10.73 -22.22
C ARG A 47 -11.59 -11.39 -21.41
N ALA A 48 -10.66 -10.60 -20.88
CA ALA A 48 -9.57 -11.12 -20.05
C ALA A 48 -10.08 -11.81 -18.78
N ALA A 49 -11.07 -11.23 -18.11
CA ALA A 49 -11.68 -11.81 -16.92
C ALA A 49 -12.62 -12.99 -17.22
N GLY A 50 -12.97 -13.27 -18.48
CA GLY A 50 -13.92 -14.33 -18.83
C GLY A 50 -15.35 -14.07 -18.31
N VAL A 51 -15.79 -12.81 -18.28
CA VAL A 51 -17.14 -12.41 -17.85
C VAL A 51 -17.87 -11.61 -18.93
N SER A 52 -19.19 -11.53 -18.86
CA SER A 52 -19.95 -10.66 -19.77
C SER A 52 -19.75 -9.18 -19.40
N LYS A 53 -19.92 -8.27 -20.38
CA LYS A 53 -19.92 -6.82 -20.10
C LYS A 53 -20.99 -6.44 -19.08
N GLY A 54 -22.19 -7.05 -19.16
CA GLY A 54 -23.26 -6.83 -18.20
C GLY A 54 -22.85 -7.23 -16.79
N THR A 55 -22.20 -8.39 -16.63
CA THR A 55 -21.62 -8.82 -15.36
C THR A 55 -20.60 -7.80 -14.85
N LEU A 56 -19.70 -7.31 -15.71
CA LEU A 56 -18.68 -6.34 -15.30
C LEU A 56 -19.31 -5.05 -14.73
N TYR A 57 -20.34 -4.51 -15.40
CA TYR A 57 -21.04 -3.30 -14.97
C TYR A 57 -21.91 -3.48 -13.71
N VAL A 58 -22.22 -4.72 -13.32
CA VAL A 58 -22.87 -5.00 -12.02
C VAL A 58 -21.90 -4.79 -10.86
N TYR A 59 -20.60 -5.04 -11.06
CA TYR A 59 -19.58 -4.90 -10.01
C TYR A 59 -18.90 -3.53 -9.98
N PHE A 60 -18.77 -2.89 -11.14
CA PHE A 60 -18.02 -1.64 -11.29
C PHE A 60 -18.75 -0.67 -12.19
N GLN A 61 -18.88 0.57 -11.74
CA GLN A 61 -19.65 1.58 -12.47
C GLN A 61 -19.00 1.91 -13.82
N ASP A 62 -17.69 2.05 -13.82
CA ASP A 62 -16.88 2.39 -14.99
C ASP A 62 -15.43 1.92 -14.83
N LYS A 63 -14.58 2.30 -15.81
CA LYS A 63 -13.14 1.98 -15.81
C LYS A 63 -12.39 2.65 -14.65
N VAL A 64 -12.82 3.84 -14.22
CA VAL A 64 -12.18 4.60 -13.13
C VAL A 64 -12.43 3.88 -11.81
N ASP A 65 -13.68 3.54 -11.50
CA ASP A 65 -14.04 2.81 -10.28
C ASP A 65 -13.39 1.42 -10.23
N LEU A 66 -13.33 0.73 -11.38
CA LEU A 66 -12.63 -0.55 -11.49
C LEU A 66 -11.13 -0.42 -11.21
N PHE A 67 -10.45 0.55 -11.82
CA PHE A 67 -9.02 0.76 -11.59
C PHE A 67 -8.74 1.17 -10.15
N ALA A 68 -9.53 2.10 -9.61
CA ALA A 68 -9.36 2.55 -8.24
C ALA A 68 -9.62 1.40 -7.23
N SER A 69 -10.60 0.54 -7.51
CA SER A 69 -10.86 -0.70 -6.76
C SER A 69 -9.71 -1.70 -6.85
N LEU A 70 -9.11 -1.87 -8.03
CA LEU A 70 -7.93 -2.72 -8.20
C LEU A 70 -6.77 -2.21 -7.37
N VAL A 71 -6.49 -0.90 -7.44
CA VAL A 71 -5.42 -0.24 -6.69
C VAL A 71 -5.62 -0.42 -5.18
N THR A 72 -6.85 -0.23 -4.68
CA THR A 72 -7.17 -0.48 -3.26
C THR A 72 -6.88 -1.93 -2.87
N ALA A 73 -7.36 -2.90 -3.66
CA ALA A 73 -7.16 -4.31 -3.36
C ALA A 73 -5.67 -4.70 -3.35
N GLU A 74 -4.87 -4.22 -4.31
CA GLU A 74 -3.42 -4.48 -4.34
C GLU A 74 -2.69 -3.86 -3.13
N CYS A 75 -3.12 -2.66 -2.72
CA CYS A 75 -2.53 -1.97 -1.57
C CYS A 75 -2.87 -2.67 -0.26
N ASP A 76 -4.13 -3.10 -0.08
CA ASP A 76 -4.58 -3.80 1.12
C ASP A 76 -3.86 -5.14 1.28
N GLU A 77 -3.80 -5.95 0.21
CA GLU A 77 -3.06 -7.23 0.21
C GLU A 77 -1.57 -7.02 0.56
N THR A 78 -0.98 -5.96 0.01
CA THR A 78 0.42 -5.61 0.31
C THR A 78 0.58 -5.19 1.77
N ALA A 79 -0.33 -4.38 2.30
CA ALA A 79 -0.28 -3.91 3.67
C ALA A 79 -0.47 -5.04 4.69
N GLU A 80 -1.43 -5.93 4.44
CA GLU A 80 -1.71 -7.12 5.28
C GLU A 80 -0.53 -8.06 5.39
N ARG A 81 0.22 -8.23 4.30
CA ARG A 81 1.39 -9.12 4.27
C ARG A 81 2.65 -8.50 4.87
N LEU A 82 2.88 -7.21 4.65
CA LEU A 82 4.14 -6.57 5.01
C LEU A 82 4.19 -6.05 6.44
N PHE A 83 3.07 -5.51 6.94
CA PHE A 83 3.04 -4.83 8.23
C PHE A 83 2.53 -5.75 9.35
N VAL A 84 2.98 -7.01 9.33
CA VAL A 84 2.78 -7.96 10.42
C VAL A 84 3.93 -7.79 11.41
N LEU A 85 3.76 -6.83 12.32
CA LEU A 85 4.77 -6.49 13.33
C LEU A 85 4.34 -7.05 14.69
N ASP A 86 5.22 -7.83 15.31
CA ASP A 86 4.99 -8.35 16.66
C ASP A 86 5.37 -7.30 17.69
N ALA A 87 4.38 -6.81 18.46
CA ALA A 87 4.62 -5.88 19.55
C ALA A 87 5.52 -6.46 20.66
N ALA A 88 5.62 -7.80 20.74
CA ALA A 88 6.48 -8.49 21.69
C ALA A 88 7.95 -8.56 21.25
N GLU A 89 8.29 -8.24 19.99
CA GLU A 89 9.67 -8.29 19.47
C GLU A 89 10.58 -7.32 20.24
N PRO A 90 11.49 -7.77 21.12
CA PRO A 90 12.27 -6.86 21.94
C PRO A 90 13.28 -6.01 21.12
N ASP A 91 13.71 -6.48 19.95
CA ASP A 91 14.69 -5.80 19.13
C ASP A 91 14.00 -4.92 18.06
N VAL A 92 13.85 -3.63 18.39
CA VAL A 92 13.24 -2.64 17.49
C VAL A 92 14.06 -2.48 16.20
N GLU A 93 15.38 -2.54 16.28
CA GLU A 93 16.25 -2.39 15.11
C GLU A 93 16.08 -3.56 14.15
N ALA A 94 16.05 -4.78 14.66
CA ALA A 94 15.78 -5.98 13.87
C ALA A 94 14.38 -5.95 13.25
N ALA A 95 13.36 -5.54 14.02
CA ALA A 95 11.99 -5.43 13.54
C ALA A 95 11.87 -4.43 12.37
N LEU A 96 12.44 -3.23 12.54
CA LEU A 96 12.48 -2.22 11.50
C LEU A 96 13.29 -2.70 10.30
N THR A 97 14.47 -3.29 10.50
CA THR A 97 15.29 -3.81 9.39
C THR A 97 14.53 -4.83 8.54
N LYS A 98 13.85 -5.79 9.18
CA LYS A 98 13.03 -6.80 8.50
C LYS A 98 11.88 -6.17 7.73
N LEU A 99 11.18 -5.21 8.35
CA LEU A 99 10.09 -4.47 7.71
C LEU A 99 10.58 -3.69 6.49
N GLY A 100 11.65 -2.91 6.64
CA GLY A 100 12.22 -2.09 5.57
C GLY A 100 12.63 -2.92 4.36
N MET A 101 13.26 -4.08 4.57
CA MET A 101 13.62 -4.99 3.49
C MET A 101 12.40 -5.54 2.76
N SER A 102 11.42 -6.06 3.51
CA SER A 102 10.18 -6.60 2.93
C SER A 102 9.38 -5.52 2.20
N PHE A 103 9.38 -4.30 2.74
CA PHE A 103 8.75 -3.12 2.16
C PHE A 103 9.39 -2.73 0.83
N LEU A 104 10.72 -2.62 0.77
CA LEU A 104 11.43 -2.32 -0.47
C LEU A 104 11.24 -3.41 -1.53
N GLU A 105 11.34 -4.68 -1.14
CA GLU A 105 11.12 -5.80 -2.05
C GLU A 105 9.72 -5.73 -2.70
N ALA A 106 8.68 -5.41 -1.93
CA ALA A 106 7.34 -5.25 -2.46
C ALA A 106 7.17 -4.01 -3.34
N MET A 107 7.72 -2.87 -2.93
CA MET A 107 7.66 -1.61 -3.68
C MET A 107 8.39 -1.69 -5.02
N MET A 108 9.51 -2.42 -5.07
CA MET A 108 10.36 -2.54 -6.27
C MET A 108 9.90 -3.62 -7.24
N ARG A 109 8.80 -4.34 -6.95
CA ARG A 109 8.20 -5.25 -7.92
C ARG A 109 7.81 -4.47 -9.18
N PRO A 110 8.19 -4.93 -10.39
CA PRO A 110 7.89 -4.21 -11.63
C PRO A 110 6.41 -3.87 -11.80
N SER A 111 5.51 -4.78 -11.38
CA SER A 111 4.07 -4.54 -11.44
C SER A 111 3.60 -3.44 -10.48
N HIS A 112 4.20 -3.33 -9.29
CA HIS A 112 3.84 -2.27 -8.34
C HIS A 112 4.31 -0.91 -8.87
N VAL A 113 5.54 -0.83 -9.37
CA VAL A 113 6.08 0.39 -10.01
C VAL A 113 5.19 0.82 -11.18
N ALA A 114 4.76 -0.12 -12.03
CA ALA A 114 3.83 0.17 -13.12
C ALA A 114 2.49 0.72 -12.59
N THR A 115 1.90 0.12 -11.54
CA THR A 115 0.69 0.64 -10.89
C THR A 115 0.88 2.07 -10.38
N VAL A 116 1.99 2.36 -9.68
CA VAL A 116 2.26 3.72 -9.17
C VAL A 116 2.39 4.73 -10.31
N ARG A 117 3.10 4.39 -11.39
CA ARG A 117 3.20 5.24 -12.58
C ARG A 117 1.83 5.53 -13.21
N MET A 118 0.98 4.51 -13.33
CA MET A 118 -0.39 4.69 -13.83
C MET A 118 -1.23 5.57 -12.91
N VAL A 119 -1.14 5.40 -11.59
CA VAL A 119 -1.81 6.27 -10.62
C VAL A 119 -1.37 7.72 -10.79
N ILE A 120 -0.05 7.97 -10.89
CA ILE A 120 0.49 9.33 -11.07
C ILE A 120 -0.01 9.94 -12.39
N ALA A 121 0.06 9.19 -13.48
CA ALA A 121 -0.37 9.66 -14.80
C ALA A 121 -1.88 9.96 -14.87
N THR A 122 -2.70 9.31 -14.04
CA THR A 122 -4.17 9.43 -14.06
C THR A 122 -4.73 10.37 -13.01
N ALA A 123 -3.99 10.64 -11.91
CA ALA A 123 -4.49 11.38 -10.76
C ALA A 123 -4.89 12.83 -11.08
N GLU A 124 -4.24 13.49 -12.04
CA GLU A 124 -4.64 14.85 -12.46
C GLU A 124 -6.03 14.86 -13.10
N LYS A 125 -6.31 13.90 -13.98
CA LYS A 125 -7.60 13.76 -14.67
C LYS A 125 -8.68 13.14 -13.79
N PHE A 126 -8.28 12.24 -12.89
CA PHE A 126 -9.17 11.48 -12.02
C PHE A 126 -8.63 11.47 -10.58
N PRO A 127 -8.82 12.56 -9.80
CA PRO A 127 -8.24 12.70 -8.46
C PRO A 127 -8.60 11.58 -7.47
N GLU A 128 -9.76 10.95 -7.66
CA GLU A 128 -10.22 9.83 -6.83
C GLU A 128 -9.25 8.63 -6.86
N ILE A 129 -8.61 8.35 -8.00
CA ILE A 129 -7.61 7.27 -8.11
C ILE A 129 -6.43 7.55 -7.17
N GLY A 130 -5.90 8.78 -7.20
CA GLY A 130 -4.80 9.19 -6.34
C GLY A 130 -5.17 9.15 -4.85
N LYS A 131 -6.38 9.61 -4.50
CA LYS A 131 -6.90 9.57 -3.12
C LYS A 131 -7.02 8.13 -2.60
N ARG A 132 -7.62 7.22 -3.38
CA ARG A 132 -7.74 5.80 -2.99
C ARG A 132 -6.38 5.12 -2.86
N PHE A 133 -5.44 5.41 -3.76
CA PHE A 133 -4.08 4.91 -3.64
C PHE A 133 -3.41 5.39 -2.35
N LEU A 134 -3.45 6.70 -2.07
CA LEU A 134 -2.82 7.30 -0.89
C LEU A 134 -3.39 6.70 0.42
N GLU A 135 -4.70 6.50 0.46
CA GLU A 135 -5.41 5.98 1.64
C GLU A 135 -5.13 4.48 1.85
N ALA A 136 -5.32 3.66 0.81
CA ALA A 136 -5.19 2.21 0.91
C ALA A 136 -3.73 1.74 0.99
N GLY A 137 -2.79 2.48 0.40
CA GLY A 137 -1.36 2.14 0.40
C GLY A 137 -0.60 2.90 1.50
N PRO A 138 -0.01 4.08 1.21
CA PRO A 138 0.86 4.80 2.12
C PRO A 138 0.27 5.02 3.53
N ARG A 139 -0.95 5.57 3.65
CA ARG A 139 -1.56 5.86 4.96
C ARG A 139 -1.87 4.58 5.74
N SER A 140 -2.34 3.55 5.05
CA SER A 140 -2.61 2.23 5.60
C SER A 140 -1.36 1.58 6.22
N GLY A 141 -0.21 1.66 5.52
CA GLY A 141 1.09 1.18 6.02
C GLY A 141 1.61 2.02 7.20
N THR A 142 1.52 3.35 7.10
CA THR A 142 1.88 4.28 8.20
C THR A 142 1.12 3.97 9.48
N ARG A 143 -0.21 3.80 9.41
CA ARG A 143 -1.03 3.47 10.60
C ARG A 143 -0.61 2.16 11.26
N ARG A 144 -0.28 1.13 10.48
CA ARG A 144 0.15 -0.18 11.02
C ARG A 144 1.51 -0.09 11.70
N LEU A 145 2.48 0.61 11.09
CA LEU A 145 3.77 0.85 11.73
C LEU A 145 3.63 1.75 12.98
N SER A 146 2.80 2.79 12.91
CA SER A 146 2.49 3.67 14.05
C SER A 146 2.00 2.88 15.26
N ALA A 147 1.08 1.92 15.06
CA ALA A 147 0.60 1.03 16.13
C ALA A 147 1.72 0.21 16.78
N PHE A 148 2.66 -0.32 16.00
CA PHE A 148 3.85 -0.99 16.53
C PHE A 148 4.73 -0.02 17.33
N LEU A 149 5.01 1.16 16.79
CA LEU A 149 5.83 2.18 17.46
C LEU A 149 5.20 2.64 18.78
N MET A 150 3.88 2.82 18.84
CA MET A 150 3.16 3.14 20.08
C MET A 150 3.39 2.08 21.15
N ALA A 151 3.36 0.78 20.80
CA ALA A 151 3.66 -0.30 21.73
C ALA A 151 5.10 -0.20 22.26
N LYS A 152 6.06 0.16 21.38
CA LYS A 152 7.48 0.34 21.75
C LYS A 152 7.72 1.56 22.64
N VAL A 153 6.95 2.63 22.46
CA VAL A 153 6.94 3.77 23.38
C VAL A 153 6.39 3.36 24.75
N ALA A 154 5.27 2.62 24.79
CA ALA A 154 4.70 2.14 26.04
C ALA A 154 5.64 1.21 26.83
N GLN A 155 6.50 0.47 26.12
CA GLN A 155 7.55 -0.39 26.68
C GLN A 155 8.82 0.38 27.07
N GLY A 156 8.88 1.70 26.84
CA GLY A 156 10.05 2.54 27.11
C GLY A 156 11.24 2.30 26.18
N GLN A 157 11.05 1.55 25.08
CA GLN A 157 12.10 1.24 24.11
C GLN A 157 12.33 2.38 23.11
N LEU A 158 11.30 3.20 22.88
CA LEU A 158 11.35 4.37 22.02
C LEU A 158 10.82 5.60 22.75
N GLN A 159 11.31 6.77 22.35
CA GLN A 159 10.80 8.06 22.76
C GLN A 159 10.28 8.78 21.53
N ILE A 160 8.96 8.75 21.32
CA ILE A 160 8.30 9.35 20.15
C ILE A 160 7.08 10.14 20.64
N GLU A 161 6.94 11.40 20.21
CA GLU A 161 5.74 12.22 20.51
C GLU A 161 4.60 11.93 19.54
N ASP A 162 4.91 11.86 18.25
CA ASP A 162 3.96 11.57 17.16
C ASP A 162 4.43 10.33 16.40
N THR A 163 3.79 9.20 16.67
CA THR A 163 4.13 7.89 16.07
C THR A 163 3.70 7.79 14.61
N ASP A 164 2.69 8.55 14.17
CA ASP A 164 2.27 8.59 12.77
C ASP A 164 3.32 9.30 11.92
N THR A 165 3.81 10.45 12.42
CA THR A 165 4.93 11.17 11.77
C THR A 165 6.19 10.32 11.77
N ALA A 166 6.57 9.70 12.89
CA ALA A 166 7.75 8.84 12.96
C ALA A 166 7.66 7.63 11.99
N ALA A 167 6.50 6.98 11.91
CA ALA A 167 6.26 5.89 10.96
C ALA A 167 6.39 6.36 9.50
N SER A 168 5.78 7.50 9.16
CA SER A 168 5.87 8.09 7.82
C SER A 168 7.30 8.45 7.44
N GLN A 169 8.07 9.02 8.37
CA GLN A 169 9.48 9.34 8.19
C GLN A 169 10.31 8.08 7.96
N TYR A 170 10.14 7.03 8.78
CA TYR A 170 10.84 5.76 8.59
C TYR A 170 10.59 5.17 7.19
N LEU A 171 9.33 5.05 6.79
CA LEU A 171 8.95 4.51 5.47
C LEU A 171 9.46 5.37 4.30
N SER A 172 9.60 6.68 4.52
CA SER A 172 10.17 7.60 3.53
C SER A 172 11.69 7.44 3.43
N LEU A 173 12.39 7.39 4.56
CA LEU A 173 13.84 7.16 4.63
C LEU A 173 14.23 5.82 4.02
N ALA A 174 13.46 4.76 4.29
CA ALA A 174 13.72 3.43 3.76
C ALA A 174 13.75 3.39 2.22
N LYS A 175 13.00 4.27 1.55
CA LYS A 175 12.87 4.29 0.08
C LYS A 175 13.52 5.48 -0.61
N ASP A 176 14.05 6.44 0.13
CA ASP A 176 14.49 7.76 -0.36
C ASP A 176 15.43 7.67 -1.57
N THR A 177 16.50 6.88 -1.46
CA THR A 177 17.51 6.74 -2.51
C THR A 177 17.16 5.71 -3.59
N ILE A 178 16.05 5.00 -3.43
CA ILE A 178 15.69 3.82 -4.23
C ILE A 178 14.51 4.09 -5.15
N LEU A 179 13.43 4.67 -4.62
CA LEU A 179 12.15 4.75 -5.33
C LEU A 179 12.18 5.70 -6.52
N ALA A 180 12.76 6.89 -6.38
CA ALA A 180 12.70 7.92 -7.42
C ALA A 180 13.40 7.47 -8.73
N PRO A 181 14.65 6.96 -8.71
CA PRO A 181 15.30 6.48 -9.93
C PRO A 181 14.49 5.40 -10.66
N VAL A 182 13.90 4.46 -9.92
CA VAL A 182 13.06 3.40 -10.48
C VAL A 182 11.78 3.99 -11.05
N LEU A 183 11.09 4.86 -10.32
CA LEU A 183 9.82 5.44 -10.76
C LEU A 183 9.98 6.26 -12.05
N PHE A 184 11.08 6.99 -12.20
CA PHE A 184 11.38 7.80 -13.39
C PHE A 184 12.09 7.04 -14.51
N GLY A 185 12.35 5.73 -14.36
CA GLY A 185 13.00 4.91 -15.39
C GLY A 185 14.49 5.19 -15.56
N ALA A 186 15.13 5.83 -14.57
CA ALA A 186 16.57 6.03 -14.52
C ALA A 186 17.32 4.81 -13.95
N ALA A 187 16.60 3.81 -13.43
CA ALA A 187 17.14 2.53 -12.98
C ALA A 187 16.16 1.39 -13.30
N ASP A 188 16.65 0.38 -14.01
CA ASP A 188 15.86 -0.82 -14.36
C ASP A 188 15.90 -1.90 -13.28
N THR A 189 16.97 -1.92 -12.46
CA THR A 189 17.14 -2.89 -11.39
C THR A 189 17.75 -2.24 -10.15
N ILE A 190 17.31 -2.70 -8.98
CA ILE A 190 17.89 -2.35 -7.69
C ILE A 190 18.50 -3.61 -7.11
N ARG A 191 19.82 -3.58 -6.88
CA ARG A 191 20.54 -4.70 -6.27
C ARG A 191 20.14 -4.81 -4.80
N ARG A 192 20.10 -6.04 -4.29
CA ARG A 192 19.80 -6.32 -2.87
C ARG A 192 20.67 -5.50 -1.91
N GLU A 193 21.96 -5.39 -2.20
CA GLU A 193 22.93 -4.57 -1.45
C GLU A 193 22.50 -3.09 -1.34
N GLN A 194 21.89 -2.52 -2.39
CA GLN A 194 21.41 -1.14 -2.35
C GLN A 194 20.21 -1.00 -1.41
N MET A 195 19.31 -1.99 -1.39
CA MET A 195 18.19 -2.04 -0.45
C MET A 195 18.68 -2.19 0.99
N GLU A 196 19.62 -3.12 1.23
CA GLU A 196 20.21 -3.35 2.55
C GLU A 196 20.88 -2.08 3.09
N ASN A 197 21.65 -1.38 2.25
CA ASN A 197 22.26 -0.10 2.61
C ASN A 197 21.25 1.00 2.90
N ALA A 198 20.18 1.11 2.11
CA ALA A 198 19.11 2.10 2.32
C ALA A 198 18.38 1.85 3.65
N VAL A 199 18.02 0.59 3.92
CA VAL A 199 17.33 0.19 5.15
C VAL A 199 18.23 0.38 6.38
N ALA A 200 19.49 -0.05 6.32
CA ALA A 200 20.43 0.14 7.42
C ALA A 200 20.59 1.62 7.80
N ARG A 201 20.69 2.52 6.81
CA ARG A 201 20.75 3.97 7.05
C ARG A 201 19.44 4.53 7.60
N ALA A 202 18.30 4.06 7.10
CA ALA A 202 16.99 4.48 7.61
C ALA A 202 16.82 4.09 9.08
N VAL A 203 17.19 2.85 9.47
CA VAL A 203 17.17 2.39 10.86
C VAL A 203 18.13 3.21 11.72
N GLN A 204 19.36 3.44 11.26
CA GLN A 204 20.34 4.25 11.98
C GLN A 204 19.84 5.67 12.27
N VAL A 205 19.25 6.34 11.28
CA VAL A 205 18.68 7.70 11.44
C VAL A 205 17.48 7.66 12.38
N PHE A 206 16.58 6.69 12.20
CA PHE A 206 15.39 6.54 13.03
C PHE A 206 15.75 6.33 14.50
N MET A 207 16.65 5.39 14.80
CA MET A 207 17.09 5.12 16.17
C MET A 207 17.88 6.28 16.77
N SER A 208 18.61 7.02 15.93
CA SER A 208 19.29 8.22 16.41
C SER A 208 18.33 9.32 16.84
N ALA A 209 17.17 9.43 16.19
CA ALA A 209 16.12 10.40 16.51
C ALA A 209 15.17 9.95 17.63
N TYR A 210 14.87 8.65 17.71
CA TYR A 210 13.76 8.12 18.52
C TYR A 210 14.14 7.03 19.53
N GLY A 211 15.38 6.55 19.54
CA GLY A 211 15.84 5.55 20.50
C GLY A 211 15.83 6.05 21.95
N ALA A 212 15.53 5.16 22.90
CA ALA A 212 15.54 5.52 24.32
C ALA A 212 16.95 5.88 24.81
N GLY A 213 17.05 6.89 25.69
CA GLY A 213 18.29 7.21 26.42
C GLY A 213 19.12 8.39 25.90
N ARG A 214 18.57 9.27 25.05
CA ARG A 214 19.23 10.51 24.63
C ARG A 214 18.45 11.75 25.06
N GLU A 215 19.18 12.76 25.52
CA GLU A 215 18.63 14.08 25.87
C GLU A 215 18.16 14.78 24.59
N ARG A 216 16.86 15.12 24.52
CA ARG A 216 16.29 15.80 23.35
C ARG A 216 16.69 17.26 23.34
N VAL A 217 17.19 17.74 22.21
CA VAL A 217 17.09 19.17 21.89
C VAL A 217 15.68 19.39 21.35
N PRO A 218 14.80 20.15 22.02
CA PRO A 218 13.44 20.38 21.53
C PRO A 218 13.52 21.12 20.21
N LEU A 219 13.11 20.45 19.12
CA LEU A 219 12.89 21.11 17.85
C LEU A 219 11.62 21.95 17.97
N LYS A 220 11.77 23.27 17.84
CA LYS A 220 10.64 24.18 17.74
C LYS A 220 10.01 23.99 16.35
N VAL A 221 9.13 23.00 16.22
CA VAL A 221 8.39 22.76 14.97
C VAL A 221 7.36 23.89 14.84
N PRO A 222 7.41 24.73 13.78
CA PRO A 222 6.36 25.70 13.53
C PRO A 222 5.04 24.95 13.29
N ALA A 223 3.94 25.48 13.83
CA ALA A 223 2.61 24.90 13.66
C ALA A 223 2.37 24.57 12.17
N SER A 224 1.91 23.34 11.90
CA SER A 224 1.70 22.81 10.55
C SER A 224 0.97 23.83 9.66
N PRO A 225 1.48 24.14 8.45
CA PRO A 225 0.68 24.86 7.48
C PRO A 225 -0.57 24.05 7.16
N CYS A 226 -1.68 24.75 6.95
CA CYS A 226 -3.00 24.24 6.57
C CYS A 226 -2.96 22.99 5.67
N PRO A 227 -3.91 22.06 5.82
CA PRO A 227 -4.04 20.93 4.89
C PRO A 227 -4.12 21.48 3.47
N LEU A 228 -3.25 20.97 2.59
CA LEU A 228 -3.25 21.31 1.17
C LEU A 228 -4.64 20.96 0.60
N GLY A 229 -5.50 21.98 0.51
CA GLY A 229 -6.82 21.94 -0.08
C GLY A 229 -6.78 22.59 -1.46
N GLY A 230 -7.30 21.85 -2.44
CA GLY A 230 -7.47 22.22 -3.84
C GLY A 230 -7.92 21.00 -4.60
#